data_AF-A0A9E5WJC4-F1
#
_entry.id   AF-A0A9E5WJC4-F1
#
_cell.length_a   1.000
_cell.length_b   1.000
_cell.length_c   1.000
_cell.angle_alpha   90.00
_cell.angle_beta   90.00
_cell.angle_gamma   90.00
#
_symmetry.space_group_name_H-M   'P 1'
#
loop_
_entity.id
_entity.type
_entity.pdbx_description
1 polymer ?
#
loop_
_entity_poly.entity_id
_entity_poly.type
_entity_poly.pdbx_seq_one_letter_code
_entity_poly.pdbx_strand_id
1 'polypeptide(L)'
;MTTLPDYLQQGDNARLIPVAKDSNTETRLLSPVLAAITIVPEFARALFNPMGARVGKTTKARALTEVVFSNDDAQPANRPDGLVILTTGKREFRLLIEAKSRSATLKKEQVEAYLKLARSEGIDAVLTISNDFSANPAHSPLVVRATLLRKVDLFHLSWSMISTHVDLMLSREDVGDNDRISIMRE
;
A
#
# COMPACT_ATOMS: atom_id res chain seq x y z
N MET A 1 1.37 20.16 -9.55
CA MET A 1 1.71 18.81 -10.05
C MET A 1 2.78 18.25 -9.13
N THR A 2 2.47 17.21 -8.36
CA THR A 2 3.43 16.58 -7.44
C THR A 2 4.50 15.88 -8.26
N THR A 3 5.76 16.30 -8.16
CA THR A 3 6.87 15.72 -8.91
C THR A 3 7.06 14.25 -8.56
N LEU A 4 7.19 13.39 -9.57
CA LEU A 4 7.51 11.98 -9.38
C LEU A 4 8.90 11.86 -8.71
N PRO A 5 9.12 10.93 -7.75
CA PRO A 5 10.45 10.70 -7.20
C PRO A 5 11.41 10.21 -8.28
N ASP A 6 12.70 10.59 -8.19
CA ASP A 6 13.70 10.32 -9.24
C ASP A 6 13.96 8.82 -9.49
N TYR A 7 13.69 7.98 -8.49
CA TYR A 7 13.80 6.51 -8.59
C TYR A 7 12.63 5.84 -9.32
N LEU A 8 11.60 6.61 -9.72
CA LEU A 8 10.48 6.13 -10.53
C LEU A 8 10.53 6.69 -11.94
N GLN A 9 10.37 5.80 -12.92
CA GLN A 9 10.17 6.15 -14.31
C GLN A 9 8.70 6.51 -14.58
N GLN A 10 7.77 5.81 -13.92
CA GLN A 10 6.33 6.03 -14.07
C GLN A 10 5.60 5.78 -12.74
N GLY A 11 4.49 6.49 -12.55
CA GLY A 11 3.55 6.25 -11.47
C GLY A 11 2.46 7.32 -11.47
N ASP A 12 1.22 6.91 -11.26
CA ASP A 12 0.07 7.81 -11.19
C ASP A 12 -0.30 8.10 -9.75
N ASN A 13 -0.71 9.33 -9.43
CA ASN A 13 -1.22 9.61 -8.08
C ASN A 13 -2.50 8.82 -7.83
N ALA A 14 -2.61 8.20 -6.64
CA ALA A 14 -3.83 7.55 -6.21
C ALA A 14 -5.00 8.54 -6.16
N ARG A 15 -6.20 8.09 -6.54
CA ARG A 15 -7.41 8.93 -6.63
C ARG A 15 -8.61 8.22 -6.03
N LEU A 16 -9.48 8.99 -5.37
CA LEU A 16 -10.79 8.51 -4.91
C LEU A 16 -11.64 8.03 -6.10
N ILE A 17 -11.55 8.72 -7.23
CA ILE A 17 -12.18 8.33 -8.48
C ILE A 17 -11.08 7.85 -9.44
N PRO A 18 -10.87 6.53 -9.59
CA PRO A 18 -9.81 5.99 -10.43
C PRO A 18 -10.09 6.24 -11.91
N VAL A 19 -9.03 6.56 -12.66
CA VAL A 19 -9.08 6.73 -14.14
C VAL A 19 -8.64 5.43 -14.86
N ALA A 20 -8.37 4.37 -14.10
CA ALA A 20 -7.98 3.08 -14.65
C ALA A 20 -9.10 2.45 -15.50
N LYS A 21 -8.71 1.75 -16.57
CA LYS A 21 -9.64 1.02 -17.45
C LYS A 21 -10.43 -0.02 -16.65
N ASP A 22 -11.65 -0.33 -17.09
CA ASP A 22 -12.50 -1.35 -16.44
C ASP A 22 -11.84 -2.73 -16.34
N SER A 23 -10.95 -3.05 -17.28
CA SER A 23 -10.17 -4.29 -17.27
C SER A 23 -9.15 -4.37 -16.12
N ASN A 24 -8.73 -3.24 -15.55
CA ASN A 24 -7.77 -3.19 -14.45
C ASN A 24 -8.52 -3.07 -13.11
N THR A 25 -9.11 -4.19 -12.69
CA THR A 25 -9.97 -4.25 -11.49
C THR A 25 -9.15 -4.00 -10.22
N GLU A 26 -7.92 -4.52 -10.14
CA GLU A 26 -7.03 -4.32 -8.99
C GLU A 26 -6.73 -2.84 -8.75
N THR A 27 -6.33 -2.10 -9.79
CA THR A 27 -6.02 -0.67 -9.65
C THR A 27 -7.27 0.14 -9.30
N ARG A 28 -8.44 -0.20 -9.87
CA ARG A 28 -9.71 0.47 -9.53
C ARG A 28 -10.11 0.25 -8.07
N LEU A 29 -9.80 -0.90 -7.50
CA LEU A 29 -10.08 -1.20 -6.09
C LEU A 29 -9.04 -0.55 -5.16
N LEU A 30 -7.76 -0.59 -5.55
CA LEU A 30 -6.67 -0.12 -4.72
C LEU A 30 -6.59 1.42 -4.67
N SER A 31 -6.82 2.11 -5.80
CA SER A 31 -6.61 3.57 -5.90
C SER A 31 -7.43 4.38 -4.88
N PRO A 32 -8.73 4.10 -4.66
CA PRO A 32 -9.50 4.81 -3.63
C PRO A 32 -8.97 4.61 -2.21
N VAL A 33 -8.57 3.38 -1.87
CA VAL A 33 -7.98 3.06 -0.56
C VAL A 33 -6.68 3.82 -0.35
N LEU A 34 -5.81 3.84 -1.38
CA LEU A 34 -4.58 4.62 -1.36
C LEU A 34 -4.83 6.12 -1.26
N ALA A 35 -5.85 6.65 -1.94
CA ALA A 35 -6.22 8.05 -1.82
C ALA A 35 -6.74 8.38 -0.41
N ALA A 36 -7.60 7.53 0.16
CA ALA A 36 -8.09 7.68 1.53
C ALA A 36 -6.93 7.71 2.55
N ILE A 37 -5.92 6.84 2.39
CA ILE A 37 -4.69 6.87 3.19
C ILE A 37 -3.98 8.24 3.12
N THR A 38 -3.96 8.89 1.96
CA THR A 38 -3.32 10.20 1.82
C THR A 38 -4.13 11.36 2.40
N ILE A 39 -5.46 11.21 2.46
CA ILE A 39 -6.38 12.28 2.88
C ILE A 39 -6.73 12.16 4.38
N VAL A 40 -6.71 10.94 4.93
CA VAL A 40 -7.11 10.63 6.31
C VAL A 40 -5.89 10.10 7.09
N PRO A 41 -5.11 10.98 7.74
CA PRO A 41 -3.92 10.60 8.50
C PRO A 41 -4.20 9.58 9.61
N GLU A 42 -5.39 9.66 10.21
CA GLU A 42 -5.86 8.72 11.24
C GLU A 42 -5.93 7.30 10.69
N PHE A 43 -6.35 7.14 9.43
CA PHE A 43 -6.46 5.85 8.75
C PHE A 43 -5.07 5.32 8.36
N ALA A 44 -4.22 6.17 7.79
CA ALA A 44 -2.82 5.81 7.53
C ALA A 44 -2.10 5.35 8.81
N ARG A 45 -2.35 6.04 9.92
CA ARG A 45 -1.80 5.70 11.23
C ARG A 45 -2.31 4.35 11.73
N ALA A 46 -3.61 4.10 11.63
CA ALA A 46 -4.21 2.84 12.05
C ALA A 46 -3.65 1.65 11.26
N LEU A 47 -3.45 1.80 9.94
CA LEU A 47 -2.93 0.75 9.08
C LEU A 47 -1.43 0.50 9.24
N PHE A 48 -0.61 1.56 9.26
CA PHE A 48 0.85 1.40 9.12
C PHE A 48 1.63 1.40 10.42
N ASN A 49 1.11 1.95 11.53
CA ASN A 49 1.81 1.86 12.81
C ASN A 49 2.00 0.42 13.31
N PRO A 50 1.03 -0.49 13.17
CA PRO A 50 1.23 -1.91 13.47
C PRO A 50 2.34 -2.57 12.63
N MET A 51 2.65 -2.00 11.45
CA MET A 51 3.70 -2.45 10.53
C MET A 51 5.06 -1.78 10.83
N GLY A 52 5.20 -1.05 11.93
CA GLY A 52 6.45 -0.40 12.33
C GLY A 52 6.66 1.00 11.73
N ALA A 53 5.77 1.48 10.87
CA ALA A 53 5.82 2.87 10.43
C ALA A 53 5.54 3.81 11.62
N ARG A 54 6.18 4.98 11.66
CA ARG A 54 5.96 5.98 12.73
C ARG A 54 5.08 7.11 12.22
N VAL A 55 3.82 6.79 11.91
CA VAL A 55 2.85 7.78 11.42
C VAL A 55 2.33 8.62 12.58
N GLY A 56 2.56 9.92 12.48
CA GLY A 56 2.09 10.93 13.43
C GLY A 56 1.46 12.13 12.72
N LYS A 57 1.13 13.16 13.50
CA LYS A 57 0.41 14.35 13.00
C LYS A 57 1.16 15.10 11.89
N THR A 58 2.49 15.03 11.86
CA THR A 58 3.34 15.71 10.89
C THR A 58 3.74 14.82 9.71
N THR A 59 3.28 13.56 9.69
CA THR A 59 3.59 12.62 8.62
C THR A 59 2.82 13.01 7.36
N LYS A 60 3.52 13.11 6.24
CA LYS A 60 2.91 13.31 4.93
C LYS A 60 2.86 11.97 4.22
N ALA A 61 1.66 11.54 3.85
CA ALA A 61 1.46 10.34 3.05
C ALA A 61 1.35 10.73 1.58
N ARG A 62 2.03 9.97 0.73
CA ARG A 62 1.88 10.01 -0.72
C ARG A 62 1.67 8.59 -1.20
N ALA A 63 0.71 8.39 -2.10
CA ALA A 63 0.44 7.08 -2.67
C ALA A 63 0.38 7.18 -4.20
N LEU A 64 1.04 6.23 -4.84
CA LEU A 64 1.10 6.09 -6.29
C LEU A 64 0.53 4.74 -6.67
N THR A 65 -0.15 4.68 -7.81
CA THR A 65 -0.61 3.45 -8.44
C THR A 65 0.26 3.11 -9.64
N GLU A 66 0.35 1.82 -9.90
CA GLU A 66 0.95 1.23 -11.08
C GLU A 66 2.38 1.76 -11.38
N VAL A 67 3.28 1.60 -10.40
CA VAL A 67 4.62 2.22 -10.40
C VAL A 67 5.65 1.42 -11.21
N VAL A 68 6.56 2.13 -11.87
CA VAL A 68 7.70 1.56 -12.60
C VAL A 68 8.98 2.23 -12.11
N PHE A 69 9.96 1.43 -11.67
CA PHE A 69 11.22 1.91 -11.11
C PHE A 69 12.27 2.15 -12.19
N SER A 70 13.08 3.21 -12.03
CA SER A 70 14.05 3.64 -13.04
C SER A 70 15.23 2.68 -13.23
N ASN A 71 15.62 1.95 -12.17
CA ASN A 71 16.73 1.00 -12.21
C ASN A 71 16.29 -0.42 -12.60
N ASP A 72 15.00 -0.62 -12.90
CA ASP A 72 14.50 -1.94 -13.22
C ASP A 72 14.73 -2.18 -14.73
N ASP A 73 15.76 -2.97 -15.06
CA ASP A 73 15.88 -3.64 -16.37
C ASP A 73 14.70 -4.62 -16.62
N ALA A 74 13.79 -4.78 -15.64
CA ALA A 74 12.74 -5.77 -15.66
C ALA A 74 11.57 -5.40 -16.58
N GLN A 75 11.25 -6.44 -17.34
CA GLN A 75 10.04 -6.74 -18.07
C GLN A 75 8.75 -6.11 -17.51
N PRO A 76 7.76 -5.82 -18.38
CA PRO A 76 6.44 -5.29 -18.00
C PRO A 76 5.66 -6.12 -16.96
N ALA A 77 6.15 -7.31 -16.59
CA ALA A 77 5.56 -8.21 -15.62
C ALA A 77 5.85 -7.85 -14.15
N ASN A 78 6.74 -6.91 -13.85
CA ASN A 78 7.18 -6.61 -12.47
C ASN A 78 6.76 -5.22 -11.98
N ARG A 79 5.56 -4.78 -12.37
CA ARG A 79 4.95 -3.50 -11.96
C ARG A 79 4.14 -3.71 -10.68
N PRO A 80 4.52 -3.14 -9.53
CA PRO A 80 3.68 -3.17 -8.33
C PRO A 80 2.40 -2.35 -8.54
N ASP A 81 1.29 -2.82 -7.98
CA ASP A 81 0.00 -2.13 -8.08
C ASP A 81 0.01 -0.77 -7.37
N GLY A 82 0.82 -0.63 -6.31
CA GLY A 82 0.98 0.64 -5.62
C GLY A 82 2.29 0.83 -4.88
N LEU A 83 2.54 2.09 -4.53
CA LEU A 83 3.63 2.52 -3.64
C LEU A 83 3.08 3.55 -2.67
N VAL A 84 3.31 3.34 -1.37
CA VAL A 84 3.03 4.32 -0.32
C VAL A 84 4.35 4.85 0.23
N ILE A 85 4.42 6.17 0.38
CA ILE A 85 5.57 6.90 0.90
C ILE A 85 5.07 7.74 2.08
N LEU A 86 5.63 7.47 3.26
CA LEU A 86 5.28 8.14 4.51
C LEU A 86 6.50 8.94 4.98
N THR A 87 6.46 10.26 4.81
CA THR A 87 7.58 11.15 5.15
C THR A 87 7.30 11.85 6.48
N THR A 88 8.21 11.70 7.45
CA THR A 88 8.17 12.39 8.74
C THR A 88 9.50 13.09 9.01
N GLY A 89 9.53 14.42 8.79
CA GLY A 89 10.77 15.18 8.84
C GLY A 89 11.75 14.71 7.77
N LYS A 90 12.90 14.16 8.20
CA LYS A 90 13.93 13.60 7.30
C LYS A 90 13.80 12.08 7.09
N ARG A 91 12.90 11.42 7.81
CA ARG A 91 12.70 9.97 7.70
C ARG A 91 11.60 9.70 6.70
N GLU A 92 11.79 8.64 5.92
CA GLU A 92 10.81 8.14 4.99
C GLU A 92 10.61 6.65 5.25
N PHE A 93 9.36 6.22 5.23
CA PHE A 93 9.00 4.81 5.23
C PHE A 93 8.25 4.52 3.93
N ARG A 94 8.75 3.57 3.15
CA ARG A 94 8.24 3.22 1.83
C ARG A 94 7.70 1.79 1.83
N LEU A 95 6.59 1.59 1.14
CA LEU A 95 5.88 0.32 1.07
C LEU A 95 5.43 0.03 -0.36
N LEU A 96 5.87 -1.08 -0.94
CA LEU A 96 5.27 -1.61 -2.17
C LEU A 96 3.96 -2.33 -1.86
N ILE A 97 2.98 -2.20 -2.74
CA ILE A 97 1.68 -2.84 -2.57
C ILE A 97 1.38 -3.72 -3.78
N GLU A 98 0.98 -4.95 -3.48
CA GLU A 98 0.41 -5.90 -4.44
C GLU A 98 -1.02 -6.24 -4.01
N ALA A 99 -1.98 -5.99 -4.88
CA ALA A 99 -3.40 -6.16 -4.60
C ALA A 99 -3.98 -7.26 -5.49
N LYS A 100 -4.79 -8.15 -4.92
CA LYS A 100 -5.55 -9.15 -5.68
C LYS A 100 -7.03 -8.97 -5.41
N SER A 101 -7.79 -8.88 -6.49
CA SER A 101 -9.25 -8.77 -6.45
C SER A 101 -9.91 -10.13 -6.68
N ARG A 102 -11.14 -10.29 -6.16
CA ARG A 102 -12.02 -11.45 -6.44
C ARG A 102 -11.35 -12.80 -6.12
N SER A 103 -11.23 -13.67 -7.11
CA SER A 103 -10.65 -15.01 -7.02
C SER A 103 -9.18 -15.07 -7.41
N ALA A 104 -8.53 -13.92 -7.66
CA ALA A 104 -7.13 -13.89 -8.00
C ALA A 104 -6.28 -14.24 -6.76
N THR A 105 -5.32 -15.13 -6.94
CA THR A 105 -4.44 -15.60 -5.85
C THR A 105 -3.10 -14.89 -5.91
N LEU A 106 -2.53 -14.60 -4.74
CA LEU A 106 -1.17 -14.11 -4.63
C LEU A 106 -0.19 -15.18 -5.14
N LYS A 107 0.70 -14.80 -6.05
CA LYS A 107 1.73 -15.70 -6.59
C LYS A 107 3.02 -15.50 -5.82
N LYS A 108 3.60 -16.59 -5.32
CA LYS A 108 4.87 -16.56 -4.57
C LYS A 108 5.98 -15.90 -5.37
N GLU A 109 6.11 -16.25 -6.64
CA GLU A 109 7.15 -15.76 -7.54
C GLU A 109 7.07 -14.23 -7.69
N GLN A 110 5.85 -13.70 -7.76
CA GLN A 110 5.58 -12.27 -7.88
C GLN A 110 5.94 -11.53 -6.58
N VAL A 111 5.50 -12.04 -5.42
CA VAL A 111 5.85 -11.44 -4.12
C VAL A 111 7.36 -11.49 -3.86
N GLU A 112 8.03 -12.58 -4.21
CA GLU A 112 9.48 -12.68 -4.10
C GLU A 112 10.23 -11.73 -5.04
N ALA A 113 9.67 -11.43 -6.22
CA ALA A 113 10.23 -10.43 -7.13
C ALA A 113 10.10 -9.02 -6.54
N TYR A 114 8.96 -8.67 -5.94
CA TYR A 114 8.81 -7.39 -5.25
C TYR A 114 9.66 -7.26 -4.00
N LEU A 115 9.89 -8.33 -3.25
CA LEU A 115 10.84 -8.29 -2.12
C LEU A 115 12.29 -8.02 -2.59
N LYS A 116 12.68 -8.55 -3.76
CA LYS A 116 13.98 -8.26 -4.36
C LYS A 116 14.05 -6.80 -4.82
N LEU A 117 13.01 -6.31 -5.49
CA LEU A 117 12.89 -4.92 -5.94
C LEU A 117 12.93 -3.94 -4.77
N ALA A 118 12.15 -4.21 -3.73
CA ALA A 118 12.15 -3.42 -2.51
C ALA A 118 13.54 -3.36 -1.88
N ARG A 119 14.27 -4.49 -1.88
CA ARG A 119 15.63 -4.54 -1.35
C ARG A 119 16.63 -3.74 -2.21
N SER A 120 16.52 -3.75 -3.54
CA SER A 120 17.43 -2.99 -4.41
C SER A 120 17.18 -1.48 -4.31
N GLU A 121 15.92 -1.08 -4.17
CA GLU A 121 15.50 0.33 -4.09
C GLU A 121 15.49 0.89 -2.66
N GLY A 122 15.82 0.06 -1.67
CA GLY A 122 15.85 0.43 -0.24
C GLY A 122 14.46 0.73 0.34
N ILE A 123 13.43 0.09 -0.17
CA ILE A 123 12.05 0.16 0.32
C ILE A 123 11.92 -0.72 1.56
N ASP A 124 11.25 -0.21 2.58
CA ASP A 124 11.19 -0.84 3.90
C ASP A 124 10.36 -2.12 3.93
N ALA A 125 9.27 -2.17 3.15
CA ALA A 125 8.36 -3.31 3.20
C ALA A 125 7.56 -3.55 1.91
N VAL A 126 7.02 -4.76 1.80
CA VAL A 126 6.01 -5.16 0.82
C VAL A 126 4.72 -5.51 1.56
N LEU A 127 3.60 -4.94 1.14
CA LEU A 127 2.26 -5.25 1.62
C LEU A 127 1.48 -5.96 0.52
N THR A 128 0.92 -7.12 0.86
CA THR A 128 -0.04 -7.81 0.00
C THR A 128 -1.46 -7.55 0.49
N ILE A 129 -2.41 -7.34 -0.42
CA ILE A 129 -3.83 -7.17 -0.11
C ILE A 129 -4.63 -8.18 -0.92
N SER A 130 -5.38 -9.07 -0.28
CA SER A 130 -6.24 -10.04 -0.98
C SER A 130 -7.50 -10.37 -0.18
N ASN A 131 -8.26 -11.37 -0.62
CA ASN A 131 -9.37 -11.93 0.14
C ASN A 131 -8.93 -13.03 1.12
N ASP A 132 -7.65 -13.38 1.16
CA ASP A 132 -7.12 -14.34 2.12
C ASP A 132 -7.18 -13.73 3.52
N PHE A 133 -7.62 -14.50 4.50
CA PHE A 133 -7.71 -14.02 5.87
C PHE A 133 -6.36 -14.14 6.58
N SER A 134 -5.94 -13.07 7.25
CA SER A 134 -4.85 -13.11 8.22
C SER A 134 -5.26 -12.39 9.49
N ALA A 135 -5.04 -13.03 10.64
CA ALA A 135 -5.34 -12.44 11.95
C ALA A 135 -4.29 -11.41 12.40
N ASN A 136 -3.10 -11.41 11.81
CA ASN A 136 -2.01 -10.50 12.13
C ASN A 136 -1.37 -10.00 10.83
N PRO A 137 -1.27 -8.67 10.60
CA PRO A 137 -0.64 -8.14 9.39
C PRO A 137 0.77 -8.64 9.12
N ALA A 138 1.53 -9.03 10.16
CA ALA A 138 2.86 -9.60 10.02
C ALA A 138 2.88 -11.06 9.52
N HIS A 139 1.73 -11.73 9.48
CA HIS A 139 1.58 -13.09 8.98
C HIS A 139 1.06 -13.05 7.53
N SER A 140 1.97 -13.33 6.60
CA SER A 140 1.63 -13.52 5.18
C SER A 140 1.03 -14.92 4.95
N PRO A 141 -0.02 -15.05 4.11
CA PRO A 141 -0.55 -16.35 3.70
C PRO A 141 0.45 -17.13 2.81
N LEU A 142 1.44 -16.44 2.25
CA LEU A 142 2.48 -17.02 1.42
C LEU A 142 3.78 -17.26 2.20
N VAL A 143 4.32 -18.46 2.03
CA VAL A 143 5.66 -18.84 2.52
C VAL A 143 6.72 -18.47 1.48
N VAL A 144 7.39 -17.33 1.71
CA VAL A 144 8.50 -16.83 0.89
C VAL A 144 9.86 -17.25 1.44
N ARG A 145 10.93 -17.15 0.64
CA ARG A 145 12.30 -17.41 1.11
C ARG A 145 12.70 -16.42 2.21
N ALA A 146 13.02 -16.95 3.41
CA ALA A 146 13.41 -16.15 4.58
C ALA A 146 14.62 -15.22 4.35
N THR A 147 15.49 -15.54 3.38
CA THR A 147 16.63 -14.69 3.01
C THR A 147 16.21 -13.34 2.40
N LEU A 148 15.00 -13.25 1.85
CA LEU A 148 14.43 -12.02 1.30
C LEU A 148 13.90 -11.10 2.41
N LEU A 149 13.47 -11.67 3.55
CA LEU A 149 12.87 -10.93 4.67
C LEU A 149 13.90 -10.29 5.63
N ARG A 150 15.19 -10.32 5.29
CA ARG A 150 16.25 -9.81 6.19
C ARG A 150 16.33 -8.28 6.27
N LYS A 151 15.90 -7.60 5.21
CA LYS A 151 16.00 -6.13 5.07
C LYS A 151 14.68 -5.47 4.69
N VAL A 152 13.69 -6.29 4.30
CA VAL A 152 12.40 -5.85 3.80
C VAL A 152 11.36 -6.68 4.52
N ASP A 153 10.42 -6.03 5.18
CA ASP A 153 9.33 -6.72 5.86
C ASP A 153 8.23 -7.13 4.85
N LEU A 154 7.52 -8.21 5.15
CA LEU A 154 6.37 -8.66 4.36
C LEU A 154 5.13 -8.62 5.23
N PHE A 155 4.14 -7.86 4.80
CA PHE A 155 2.85 -7.75 5.46
C PHE A 155 1.72 -8.25 4.56
N HIS A 156 0.61 -8.59 5.19
CA HIS A 156 -0.61 -8.97 4.51
C HIS A 156 -1.84 -8.36 5.18
N LEU A 157 -2.73 -7.77 4.39
CA LEU A 157 -4.05 -7.34 4.84
C LEU A 157 -5.12 -8.01 4.00
N SER A 158 -6.21 -8.41 4.63
CA SER A 158 -7.40 -8.76 3.88
C SER A 158 -8.19 -7.48 3.54
N TRP A 159 -8.92 -7.47 2.42
CA TRP A 159 -9.87 -6.38 2.12
C TRP A 159 -10.88 -6.18 3.25
N SER A 160 -11.34 -7.28 3.86
CA SER A 160 -12.25 -7.25 5.01
C SER A 160 -11.63 -6.60 6.25
N MET A 161 -10.32 -6.77 6.48
CA MET A 161 -9.63 -6.14 7.60
C MET A 161 -9.54 -4.63 7.39
N ILE A 162 -9.31 -4.17 6.15
CA ILE A 162 -9.32 -2.75 5.82
C ILE A 162 -10.70 -2.16 6.12
N SER A 163 -11.78 -2.76 5.62
CA SER A 163 -13.16 -2.32 5.92
C SER A 163 -13.46 -2.34 7.42
N THR A 164 -13.03 -3.37 8.15
CA THR A 164 -13.22 -3.46 9.60
C THR A 164 -12.51 -2.30 10.34
N HIS A 165 -11.33 -1.88 9.88
CA HIS A 165 -10.65 -0.73 10.48
C HIS A 165 -11.44 0.56 10.24
N VAL A 166 -11.98 0.75 9.03
CA VAL A 166 -12.84 1.89 8.71
C VAL A 166 -14.07 1.93 9.63
N ASP A 167 -14.80 0.82 9.74
CA ASP A 167 -16.01 0.73 10.56
C ASP A 167 -15.72 1.00 12.05
N LEU A 168 -14.64 0.43 12.58
CA LEU A 168 -14.21 0.67 13.96
C LEU A 168 -13.87 2.13 14.20
N MET A 169 -13.12 2.76 13.29
CA MET A 169 -12.76 4.17 13.42
C MET A 169 -13.98 5.09 13.37
N LEU A 170 -14.94 4.81 12.49
CA LEU A 170 -16.20 5.57 12.40
C LEU A 170 -17.05 5.39 13.66
N SER A 171 -17.10 4.19 14.23
CA SER A 171 -17.87 3.92 15.45
C SER A 171 -17.29 4.56 16.72
N ARG A 172 -15.98 4.81 16.74
CA ARG A 172 -15.26 5.40 17.88
C ARG A 172 -15.07 6.91 17.77
N GLU A 173 -15.53 7.51 16.67
CA GLU A 173 -15.27 8.93 16.36
C GLU A 173 -13.76 9.26 16.33
N ASP A 174 -12.95 8.29 15.89
CA ASP A 174 -11.48 8.41 15.85
C ASP A 174 -11.00 9.40 14.77
N VAL A 175 -11.88 9.84 13.87
CA VAL A 175 -11.64 10.80 12.79
C VAL A 175 -12.29 12.13 13.16
N GLY A 176 -11.48 13.15 13.44
CA GLY A 176 -11.97 14.44 13.97
C GLY A 176 -12.48 15.45 12.95
N ASP A 177 -12.60 15.08 11.67
CA ASP A 177 -12.90 15.99 10.57
C ASP A 177 -14.06 15.44 9.72
N ASN A 178 -15.10 16.25 9.50
CA ASN A 178 -16.33 15.82 8.83
C ASN A 178 -16.12 15.44 7.35
N ASP A 179 -15.20 16.10 6.66
CA ASP A 179 -14.90 15.78 5.26
C ASP A 179 -14.19 14.42 5.18
N ARG A 180 -13.26 14.16 6.12
CA ARG A 180 -12.60 12.86 6.24
C ARG A 180 -13.55 11.75 6.65
N ILE A 181 -14.49 12.02 7.56
CA ILE A 181 -15.55 11.06 7.91
C ILE A 181 -16.36 10.71 6.67
N SER A 182 -16.73 11.69 5.86
CA SER A 182 -17.49 11.48 4.64
C SER A 182 -16.73 10.57 3.67
N ILE A 183 -15.43 10.83 3.46
CA ILE A 183 -14.57 9.97 2.61
C ILE A 183 -14.50 8.53 3.13
N MET A 184 -14.42 8.33 4.44
CA MET A 184 -14.35 7.00 5.04
C MET A 184 -15.67 6.21 4.96
N ARG A 185 -16.80 6.86 4.65
CA ARG A 185 -18.11 6.21 4.50
C ARG A 185 -18.41 5.75 3.08
N GLU A 186 -17.69 6.27 2.09
CA GLU A 186 -17.81 5.90 0.68
C GLU A 186 -17.05 4.60 0.38
#